data_AF-A0A2V9G1J1-F1
#
_entry.id   AF-A0A2V9G1J1-F1
#
_cell.length_a   1.000
_cell.length_b   1.000
_cell.length_c   1.000
_cell.angle_alpha   90.00
_cell.angle_beta   90.00
_cell.angle_gamma   90.00
#
_symmetry.space_group_name_H-M   'P 1'
#
loop_
_entity.id
_entity.type
_entity.pdbx_description
1 polymer ?
#
loop_
_entity_poly.entity_id
_entity_poly.type
_entity_poly.pdbx_seq_one_letter_code
_entity_poly.pdbx_strand_id
1 'polypeptide(L)'
;MVLPLDQGPVVTSDTIQPIGGAELRKPGTDAVIITWGTMVRVALEAAQLLESDGLQVGVLDLRWLAPLDEETIRSAATRANGKVVVAHEANVNGGFGAKIVARLHELSENGAPLKIKRVGTPNVRIPATPSLSQELLPNPKRIVDAVRAVVK
;
A
#
# COMPACT_ATOMS: atom_id res chain seq x y z
N MET A 1 -10.28 13.01 14.75
CA MET A 1 -10.14 12.10 13.61
C MET A 1 -11.42 11.26 13.55
N VAL A 2 -12.35 11.60 12.66
CA VAL A 2 -13.49 10.71 12.38
C VAL A 2 -12.99 9.77 11.31
N LEU A 3 -12.73 8.52 11.68
CA LEU A 3 -12.50 7.47 10.68
C LEU A 3 -13.83 7.33 9.93
N PRO A 4 -13.86 7.50 8.59
CA PRO A 4 -15.08 7.22 7.85
C PRO A 4 -15.41 5.75 8.08
N LEU A 5 -16.49 5.50 8.80
CA LEU A 5 -17.06 4.17 8.92
C LEU A 5 -17.81 3.93 7.63
N ASP A 6 -17.13 3.35 6.64
CA ASP A 6 -17.76 2.92 5.41
C ASP A 6 -18.87 1.92 5.77
N GLN A 7 -20.10 2.27 5.42
CA GLN A 7 -21.25 1.38 5.58
C GLN A 7 -21.39 0.53 4.33
N GLY A 8 -21.60 -0.76 4.52
CA GLY A 8 -21.81 -1.71 3.42
C GLY A 8 -22.46 -2.99 3.92
N PRO A 9 -22.96 -3.83 3.01
CA PRO A 9 -23.50 -5.12 3.37
C PRO A 9 -22.40 -5.99 4.01
N VAL A 10 -22.70 -6.59 5.16
CA VAL A 10 -21.82 -7.57 5.81
C VAL A 10 -22.37 -8.96 5.52
N VAL A 11 -21.62 -9.74 4.75
CA VAL A 11 -21.97 -11.15 4.47
C VAL A 11 -21.40 -12.02 5.57
N THR A 12 -22.27 -12.70 6.32
CA THR A 12 -21.86 -13.56 7.45
C THR A 12 -21.68 -15.03 7.06
N SER A 13 -21.95 -15.38 5.80
CA SER A 13 -21.89 -16.75 5.27
C SER A 13 -20.65 -17.03 4.41
N ASP A 14 -19.76 -16.05 4.23
CA ASP A 14 -18.59 -16.19 3.37
C ASP A 14 -17.49 -17.06 4.00
N THR A 15 -16.57 -17.52 3.14
CA THR A 15 -15.40 -18.26 3.59
C THR A 15 -14.53 -17.39 4.49
N ILE A 16 -14.19 -17.93 5.66
CA ILE A 16 -13.31 -17.25 6.61
C ILE A 16 -11.94 -17.08 5.97
N GLN A 17 -11.44 -15.86 5.93
CA GLN A 17 -10.09 -15.63 5.43
C GLN A 17 -9.05 -16.16 6.42
N PRO A 18 -7.99 -16.81 5.91
CA PRO A 18 -6.94 -17.37 6.76
C PRO A 18 -6.20 -16.26 7.51
N ILE A 19 -5.75 -16.59 8.72
CA ILE A 19 -4.83 -15.74 9.47
C ILE A 19 -3.54 -15.60 8.65
N GLY A 20 -3.06 -14.35 8.51
CA GLY A 20 -1.82 -14.07 7.80
C GLY A 20 -1.94 -13.94 6.29
N GLY A 21 -3.15 -14.01 5.72
CA GLY A 21 -3.35 -13.83 4.27
C GLY A 21 -3.49 -12.37 3.86
N ALA A 22 -2.87 -12.00 2.73
CA ALA A 22 -3.09 -10.73 2.05
C ALA A 22 -4.13 -10.88 0.91
N GLU A 23 -4.73 -9.77 0.48
CA GLU A 23 -5.75 -9.75 -0.55
C GLU A 23 -5.39 -8.75 -1.66
N LEU A 24 -5.33 -9.25 -2.90
CA LEU A 24 -5.15 -8.39 -4.07
C LEU A 24 -6.49 -7.74 -4.46
N ARG A 25 -6.71 -6.51 -3.98
CA ARG A 25 -7.96 -5.77 -4.19
C ARG A 25 -8.14 -5.27 -5.62
N LYS A 26 -7.04 -4.91 -6.29
CA LYS A 26 -7.01 -4.52 -7.70
C LYS A 26 -5.77 -5.15 -8.37
N PRO A 27 -5.91 -5.86 -9.50
CA PRO A 27 -4.76 -6.32 -10.27
C PRO A 27 -4.12 -5.16 -11.07
N GLY A 28 -2.83 -5.28 -11.37
CA GLY A 28 -2.09 -4.36 -12.23
C GLY A 28 -0.68 -4.85 -12.51
N THR A 29 -0.03 -4.29 -13.52
CA THR A 29 1.28 -4.72 -14.04
C THR A 29 2.31 -3.60 -14.09
N ASP A 30 1.89 -2.33 -14.08
CA ASP A 30 2.82 -1.20 -14.20
C ASP A 30 3.49 -0.84 -12.87
N ALA A 31 2.77 -1.02 -11.77
CA ALA A 31 3.26 -0.88 -10.40
C ALA A 31 2.28 -1.58 -9.44
N VAL A 32 2.71 -1.81 -8.20
CA VAL A 32 1.81 -2.24 -7.11
C VAL A 32 1.92 -1.32 -5.90
N ILE A 33 0.77 -0.96 -5.34
CA ILE A 33 0.66 -0.28 -4.05
C ILE A 33 0.39 -1.34 -2.98
N ILE A 34 1.31 -1.50 -2.03
CA ILE A 34 1.18 -2.39 -0.87
C ILE A 34 0.76 -1.54 0.34
N THR A 35 -0.38 -1.89 0.95
CA THR A 35 -0.97 -1.10 2.02
C THR A 35 -1.86 -1.95 2.95
N TRP A 36 -2.49 -1.32 3.95
CA TRP A 36 -3.38 -1.96 4.91
C TRP A 36 -4.27 -0.94 5.61
N GLY A 37 -5.36 -1.41 6.22
CA GLY A 37 -6.28 -0.57 6.99
C GLY A 37 -6.95 0.52 6.14
N THR A 38 -7.09 1.72 6.70
CA THR A 38 -7.73 2.87 6.04
C THR A 38 -7.06 3.28 4.73
N MET A 39 -5.76 3.00 4.60
CA MET A 39 -4.98 3.36 3.41
C MET A 39 -5.34 2.52 2.17
N VAL A 40 -6.05 1.40 2.33
CA VAL A 40 -6.56 0.62 1.18
C VAL A 40 -7.46 1.47 0.31
N ARG A 41 -8.37 2.25 0.90
CA ARG A 41 -9.28 3.14 0.15
C ARG A 41 -8.51 4.22 -0.60
N VAL A 42 -7.54 4.84 0.07
CA VAL A 42 -6.68 5.89 -0.51
C VAL A 42 -5.83 5.34 -1.67
N ALA A 43 -5.34 4.10 -1.54
CA ALA A 43 -4.60 3.41 -2.59
C ALA A 43 -5.47 3.05 -3.79
N LEU A 44 -6.70 2.59 -3.57
CA LEU A 44 -7.67 2.31 -4.64
C LEU A 44 -8.03 3.59 -5.40
N GLU A 45 -8.25 4.70 -4.70
CA GLU A 45 -8.48 6.00 -5.32
C GLU A 45 -7.27 6.45 -6.15
N ALA A 46 -6.05 6.32 -5.62
CA ALA A 46 -4.83 6.62 -6.37
C ALA A 46 -4.69 5.74 -7.63
N ALA A 47 -4.99 4.44 -7.53
CA ALA A 47 -4.96 3.51 -8.66
C ALA A 47 -6.02 3.87 -9.71
N GLN A 48 -7.19 4.37 -9.31
CA GLN A 48 -8.24 4.83 -10.23
C GLN A 48 -7.81 6.10 -10.99
N LEU A 49 -7.14 7.04 -10.31
CA LEU A 49 -6.59 8.23 -10.93
C LEU A 49 -5.51 7.88 -11.97
N LEU A 50 -4.62 6.93 -11.63
CA LEU A 50 -3.55 6.47 -12.52
C LEU A 50 -4.06 5.70 -13.74
N GLU A 51 -5.17 4.99 -13.60
CA GLU A 51 -5.84 4.31 -14.73
C GLU A 51 -6.34 5.31 -15.78
N SER A 52 -6.77 6.50 -15.36
CA SER A 52 -7.14 7.58 -16.28
C SER A 52 -5.96 8.11 -17.10
N ASP A 53 -4.73 7.88 -16.60
CA ASP A 53 -3.47 8.18 -17.30
C ASP A 53 -2.92 6.97 -18.09
N GLY A 54 -3.67 5.87 -18.14
CA GLY A 54 -3.28 4.63 -18.85
C GLY A 54 -2.35 3.69 -18.07
N LEU A 55 -2.18 3.88 -16.75
CA LEU A 55 -1.35 3.02 -15.91
C LEU A 55 -2.20 1.98 -15.15
N GLN A 56 -1.85 0.70 -15.31
CA GLN A 56 -2.45 -0.43 -14.60
C GLN A 56 -1.74 -0.69 -13.28
N VAL A 57 -2.22 -0.04 -12.22
CA VAL A 57 -1.62 -0.11 -10.88
C VAL A 57 -2.42 -1.04 -9.99
N GLY A 58 -1.74 -2.07 -9.48
CA GLY A 58 -2.33 -3.02 -8.54
C GLY A 58 -2.38 -2.47 -7.11
N VAL A 59 -3.31 -2.98 -6.31
CA VAL A 59 -3.43 -2.66 -4.88
C VAL A 59 -3.49 -3.95 -4.07
N LEU A 60 -2.47 -4.17 -3.25
CA LEU A 60 -2.37 -5.29 -2.32
C LEU A 60 -2.68 -4.81 -0.89
N ASP A 61 -3.74 -5.34 -0.30
CA ASP A 61 -4.12 -5.14 1.09
C ASP A 61 -3.52 -6.26 1.95
N LEU A 62 -2.61 -5.92 2.86
CA LEU A 62 -1.91 -6.92 3.66
C LEU A 62 -2.80 -7.62 4.67
N ARG A 63 -3.80 -6.91 5.23
CA ARG A 63 -4.71 -7.35 6.32
C ARG A 63 -4.04 -7.73 7.64
N TRP A 64 -2.93 -8.46 7.60
CA TRP A 64 -2.11 -8.91 8.72
C TRP A 64 -0.68 -8.40 8.56
N LEU A 65 -0.14 -7.83 9.64
CA LEU A 65 1.29 -7.44 9.71
C LEU A 65 2.13 -8.50 10.44
N ALA A 66 1.47 -9.40 11.18
CA ALA A 66 2.06 -10.52 11.89
C ALA A 66 1.00 -11.63 12.10
N PRO A 67 1.18 -12.83 11.52
CA PRO A 67 2.20 -13.17 10.51
C PRO A 67 2.00 -12.36 9.22
N LEU A 68 3.08 -12.20 8.45
CA LEU A 68 3.10 -11.42 7.20
C LEU A 68 3.04 -12.38 6.01
N ASP A 69 2.18 -12.09 5.02
CA ASP A 69 2.07 -12.86 3.77
C ASP A 69 3.21 -12.52 2.80
N GLU A 70 4.39 -13.04 3.07
CA GLU A 70 5.59 -12.73 2.29
C GLU A 70 5.53 -13.24 0.85
N GLU A 71 4.85 -14.37 0.63
CA GLU A 71 4.67 -14.99 -0.68
C GLU A 71 3.82 -14.10 -1.60
N THR A 72 2.68 -13.62 -1.08
CA THR A 72 1.79 -12.74 -1.84
C THR A 72 2.44 -11.38 -2.09
N ILE A 73 3.18 -10.84 -1.11
CA ILE A 73 3.96 -9.59 -1.27
C ILE A 73 4.98 -9.73 -2.41
N ARG A 74 5.76 -10.81 -2.41
CA ARG A 74 6.76 -11.07 -3.46
C ARG A 74 6.09 -11.23 -4.82
N SER A 75 5.05 -12.07 -4.90
CA SER A 75 4.31 -12.33 -6.14
C SER A 75 3.71 -11.05 -6.74
N ALA A 76 3.18 -10.15 -5.91
CA ALA A 76 2.64 -8.88 -6.34
C ALA A 76 3.74 -7.93 -6.87
N ALA A 77 4.89 -7.87 -6.19
CA ALA A 77 6.03 -7.08 -6.65
C ALA A 77 6.61 -7.61 -7.97
N THR A 78 6.72 -8.93 -8.13
CA THR A 78 7.18 -9.57 -9.38
C THR A 78 6.23 -9.26 -10.54
N ARG A 79 4.91 -9.36 -10.33
CA ARG A 79 3.89 -9.02 -11.34
C ARG A 79 3.99 -7.56 -11.79
N ALA A 80 4.41 -6.67 -10.90
CA ALA A 80 4.62 -5.25 -11.15
C ALA A 80 6.04 -4.90 -11.63
N ASN A 81 6.81 -5.89 -12.11
CA ASN A 81 8.20 -5.74 -12.55
C ASN A 81 9.08 -5.00 -11.52
N GLY A 82 8.91 -5.30 -10.23
CA GLY A 82 9.70 -4.73 -9.14
C GLY A 82 9.38 -3.28 -8.79
N LYS A 83 8.33 -2.67 -9.38
CA LYS A 83 7.92 -1.29 -9.11
C LYS A 83 6.87 -1.27 -8.00
N VAL A 84 7.27 -0.83 -6.81
CA VAL A 84 6.47 -0.96 -5.59
C VAL A 84 6.33 0.39 -4.90
N VAL A 85 5.11 0.69 -4.45
CA VAL A 85 4.86 1.76 -3.48
C VAL A 85 4.30 1.14 -2.21
N VAL A 86 4.96 1.36 -1.07
CA VAL A 86 4.42 0.96 0.24
C VAL A 86 3.79 2.19 0.88
N ALA A 87 2.47 2.18 1.11
CA ALA A 87 1.72 3.32 1.63
C ALA A 87 1.12 3.02 3.01
N HIS A 88 1.39 3.86 4.01
CA HIS A 88 0.88 3.70 5.37
C HIS A 88 0.83 5.02 6.16
N GLU A 89 -0.06 5.15 7.14
CA GLU A 89 -0.22 6.40 7.92
C GLU A 89 0.87 6.62 8.99
N ALA A 90 1.64 5.59 9.34
CA ALA A 90 2.74 5.74 10.30
C ALA A 90 3.91 6.55 9.73
N ASN A 91 4.80 7.01 10.61
CA ASN A 91 6.02 7.70 10.20
C ASN A 91 6.84 6.82 9.27
N VAL A 92 7.34 7.42 8.17
CA VAL A 92 8.23 6.71 7.24
C VAL A 92 9.48 6.21 7.97
N ASN A 93 10.02 7.00 8.90
CA ASN A 93 11.17 6.58 9.71
C ASN A 93 10.72 5.59 10.78
N GLY A 94 11.32 4.40 10.79
CA GLY A 94 11.00 3.32 11.74
C GLY A 94 9.64 2.64 11.52
N GLY A 95 8.84 3.09 10.55
CA GLY A 95 7.54 2.51 10.24
C GLY A 95 7.63 1.12 9.61
N PHE A 96 6.52 0.37 9.69
CA PHE A 96 6.44 -1.01 9.17
C PHE A 96 6.72 -1.13 7.67
N GLY A 97 6.55 -0.04 6.90
CA GLY A 97 6.96 0.00 5.51
C GLY A 97 8.45 -0.30 5.30
N ALA A 98 9.33 -0.02 6.27
CA ALA A 98 10.73 -0.40 6.20
C ALA A 98 10.92 -1.93 6.25
N LYS A 99 10.15 -2.65 7.09
CA LYS A 99 10.17 -4.11 7.15
C LYS A 99 9.74 -4.73 5.83
N ILE A 100 8.66 -4.22 5.21
CA ILE A 100 8.19 -4.72 3.91
C ILE A 100 9.26 -4.57 2.84
N VAL A 101 9.94 -3.42 2.79
CA VAL A 101 11.04 -3.18 1.86
C VAL A 101 12.22 -4.13 2.10
N ALA A 102 12.60 -4.34 3.36
CA ALA A 102 13.67 -5.29 3.70
C ALA A 102 13.32 -6.71 3.23
N ARG A 103 12.10 -7.19 3.53
CA ARG A 103 11.65 -8.52 3.10
C ARG A 103 11.57 -8.66 1.58
N LEU A 104 11.10 -7.63 0.87
CA LEU A 104 11.09 -7.63 -0.60
C LEU A 104 12.50 -7.80 -1.18
N HIS A 105 13.50 -7.12 -0.62
CA HIS A 105 14.89 -7.28 -1.05
C HIS A 105 15.47 -8.65 -0.68
N GLU A 106 15.21 -9.15 0.52
CA GLU A 106 15.70 -10.45 0.99
C GLU A 106 15.10 -11.64 0.21
N LEU A 107 13.86 -11.49 -0.26
CA LEU A 107 13.13 -12.50 -1.01
C LEU A 107 13.27 -12.34 -2.54
N SER A 108 13.95 -11.29 -3.01
CA SER A 108 14.12 -11.05 -4.45
C SER A 108 15.13 -12.04 -5.03
N GLU A 109 14.66 -12.93 -5.89
CA GLU A 109 15.52 -13.88 -6.59
C GLU A 109 16.53 -13.15 -7.50
N ASN A 110 17.78 -13.60 -7.49
CA ASN A 110 18.85 -13.17 -8.40
C ASN A 110 19.11 -11.65 -8.45
N GLY A 111 18.70 -10.90 -7.42
CA GLY A 111 18.90 -9.45 -7.37
C GLY A 111 18.09 -8.67 -8.40
N ALA A 112 16.90 -9.18 -8.79
CA ALA A 112 15.99 -8.44 -9.66
C ALA A 112 15.81 -6.99 -9.17
N PRO A 113 15.93 -5.98 -10.05
CA PRO A 113 15.94 -4.59 -9.63
C PRO A 113 14.56 -4.19 -9.09
N LEU A 114 14.54 -3.73 -7.84
CA LEU A 114 13.36 -3.20 -7.19
C LEU A 114 13.40 -1.67 -7.18
N LYS A 115 12.37 -1.03 -7.75
CA LYS A 115 12.14 0.42 -7.65
C LYS A 115 11.06 0.65 -6.60
N ILE A 116 11.48 0.93 -5.37
CA ILE A 116 10.56 1.07 -4.23
C ILE A 116 10.49 2.49 -3.70
N LYS A 117 9.26 2.99 -3.48
CA LYS A 117 9.00 4.20 -2.70
C LYS A 117 8.13 3.87 -1.48
N ARG A 118 8.37 4.60 -0.39
CA ARG A 118 7.55 4.52 0.82
C ARG A 118 6.83 5.84 1.00
N VAL A 119 5.52 5.78 1.19
CA VAL A 119 4.64 6.93 1.42
C VAL A 119 4.06 6.80 2.81
N GLY A 120 4.39 7.75 3.67
CA GLY A 120 3.87 7.85 5.03
C GLY A 120 3.97 9.25 5.58
N THR A 121 3.74 9.40 6.87
CA THR A 121 3.86 10.70 7.53
C THR A 121 5.34 11.09 7.71
N PRO A 122 5.65 12.39 7.74
CA PRO A 122 6.98 12.85 8.13
C PRO A 122 7.26 12.50 9.60
N ASN A 123 8.53 12.56 10.02
CA ASN A 123 8.93 12.20 11.39
C ASN A 123 8.59 13.31 12.40
N VAL A 124 7.30 13.56 12.58
CA VAL A 124 6.73 14.55 13.49
C VAL A 124 5.52 13.95 14.20
N ARG A 125 5.15 14.54 15.34
CA ARG A 125 3.92 14.16 16.04
C ARG A 125 2.70 14.57 15.22
N ILE A 126 1.70 13.69 15.12
CA ILE A 126 0.41 14.04 14.52
C ILE A 126 -0.30 15.11 15.38
N PRO A 127 -0.62 16.29 14.82
CA PRO A 127 -1.33 17.35 15.52
C PRO A 127 -2.75 16.92 15.90
N ALA A 128 -3.30 17.48 16.97
CA ALA A 128 -4.70 17.27 17.34
C ALA A 128 -5.67 18.00 16.37
N THR A 129 -5.23 19.10 15.75
CA THR A 129 -6.02 19.88 14.80
C THR A 129 -6.29 19.07 13.53
N PRO A 130 -7.55 18.84 13.15
CA PRO A 130 -7.90 17.98 12.02
C PRO A 130 -7.26 18.42 10.70
N SER A 131 -7.31 19.71 10.36
CA SER A 131 -6.72 20.25 9.13
C SER A 131 -5.21 19.97 9.04
N LEU A 132 -4.48 20.23 10.13
CA LEU A 132 -3.04 19.96 10.16
C LEU A 132 -2.71 18.46 10.12
N SER A 133 -3.51 17.62 10.76
CA SER A 133 -3.32 16.17 10.68
C SER A 133 -3.53 15.63 9.26
N GLN A 134 -4.52 16.16 8.53
CA GLN A 134 -4.81 15.77 7.15
C GLN A 134 -3.68 16.12 6.18
N GLU A 135 -3.01 17.26 6.39
CA GLU A 135 -1.84 17.64 5.59
C GLU A 135 -0.66 16.67 5.75
N LEU A 136 -0.53 16.03 6.91
CA LEU A 136 0.56 15.09 7.17
C LEU A 136 0.27 13.68 6.64
N LEU A 137 -0.99 13.26 6.71
CA LEU A 137 -1.42 11.93 6.29
C LEU A 137 -1.20 11.74 4.78
N PRO A 138 -0.86 10.52 4.35
CA PRO A 138 -0.87 10.19 2.93
C PRO A 138 -2.24 10.42 2.31
N ASN A 139 -2.25 10.92 1.08
CA ASN A 139 -3.45 11.13 0.29
C ASN A 139 -3.24 10.55 -1.13
N PRO A 140 -4.30 10.45 -1.97
CA PRO A 140 -4.19 9.81 -3.28
C PRO A 140 -3.12 10.47 -4.14
N LYS A 141 -3.06 11.81 -4.15
CA LYS A 141 -2.07 12.57 -4.93
C LYS A 141 -0.62 12.19 -4.56
N ARG A 142 -0.30 12.08 -3.28
CA ARG A 142 1.05 11.67 -2.82
C ARG A 142 1.41 10.24 -3.26
N ILE A 143 0.42 9.34 -3.30
CA ILE A 143 0.62 7.97 -3.81
C ILE A 143 0.82 7.99 -5.33
N VAL A 144 0.01 8.75 -6.08
CA VAL A 144 0.14 8.93 -7.54
C VAL A 144 1.54 9.42 -7.90
N ASP A 145 2.04 10.45 -7.21
CA ASP A 145 3.38 10.98 -7.45
C ASP A 145 4.48 9.93 -7.16
N ALA A 146 4.32 9.14 -6.11
CA ALA A 146 5.24 8.06 -5.77
C ALA A 146 5.22 6.92 -6.81
N VAL A 147 4.02 6.55 -7.32
CA VAL A 147 3.89 5.54 -8.38
C VAL A 147 4.56 6.02 -9.66
N ARG A 148 4.27 7.25 -10.09
CA ARG A 148 4.92 7.85 -11.27
C ARG A 148 6.45 7.89 -11.13
N ALA A 149 6.97 8.07 -9.91
CA ALA A 149 8.41 8.06 -9.66
C ALA A 149 9.08 6.68 -9.77
N VAL A 150 8.33 5.57 -9.58
CA VAL A 150 8.88 4.22 -9.75
C VAL A 150 8.63 3.65 -11.15
N VAL A 151 7.62 4.16 -11.87
CA VAL A 151 7.31 3.75 -13.25
C VAL A 151 8.28 4.36 -14.25
N LYS A 152 8.70 5.63 -14.04
CA LYS A 152 9.78 6.28 -14.80
C LYS A 152 11.10 5.52 -14.65
#